data_AF-A0A1M4WP10-F1
#
_entry.id   AF-A0A1M4WP10-F1
#
_cell.length_a   1.000
_cell.length_b   1.000
_cell.length_c   1.000
_cell.angle_alpha   90.00
_cell.angle_beta   90.00
_cell.angle_gamma   90.00
#
_symmetry.space_group_name_H-M   'P 1'
#
loop_
_entity.id
_entity.type
_entity.pdbx_description
1 polymer ?
#
loop_
_entity_poly.entity_id
_entity_poly.type
_entity_poly.pdbx_seq_one_letter_code
_entity_poly.pdbx_strand_id
1 'polypeptide(L)'
;MVMDEYEAALHRLASDTLVFGPVLAAQVTDKLESGTELRYGHRDYCGMGMAMNENKEFLYGEIWDGAFSEPKIFPNRDLFVAWLAQQSTSSLARLDDGDFFSGNQIISRKRLLDFIAPDYPKPDLV
;
A
#
# COMPACT_ATOMS: atom_id res chain seq x y z
N MET A 1 -7.20 -29.20 15.77
CA MET A 1 -7.86 -27.97 15.27
C MET A 1 -7.24 -27.65 13.93
N VAL A 2 -8.02 -27.75 12.86
CA VAL A 2 -7.62 -27.22 11.55
C VAL A 2 -7.86 -25.72 11.64
N MET A 3 -6.81 -24.91 11.52
CA MET A 3 -7.01 -23.48 11.33
C MET A 3 -7.68 -23.29 9.98
N ASP A 4 -8.75 -22.51 9.94
CA ASP A 4 -9.35 -22.09 8.66
C ASP A 4 -8.27 -21.40 7.80
N GLU A 5 -8.36 -21.54 6.48
CA GLU A 5 -7.41 -20.96 5.53
C GLU A 5 -7.31 -19.44 5.69
N TYR A 6 -8.42 -18.79 6.05
CA TYR A 6 -8.49 -17.37 6.38
C TYR A 6 -7.64 -17.01 7.61
N GLU A 7 -7.82 -17.71 8.72
CA GLU A 7 -7.05 -17.52 9.96
C GLU A 7 -5.56 -17.78 9.74
N ALA A 8 -5.23 -18.81 8.94
CA ALA A 8 -3.84 -19.08 8.56
C ALA A 8 -3.24 -17.95 7.71
N ALA A 9 -4.03 -17.30 6.86
CA ALA A 9 -3.59 -16.15 6.08
C ALA A 9 -3.33 -14.94 6.97
N LEU A 10 -4.25 -14.61 7.88
CA LEU A 10 -4.07 -13.52 8.84
C LEU A 10 -2.85 -13.74 9.73
N HIS A 11 -2.64 -14.96 10.22
CA HIS A 11 -1.45 -15.28 11.01
C HIS A 11 -0.14 -15.10 10.22
N ARG A 12 -0.12 -15.41 8.91
CA ARG A 12 1.03 -15.13 8.04
C ARG A 12 1.28 -13.62 7.91
N LEU A 13 0.22 -12.83 7.71
CA LEU A 13 0.35 -11.37 7.65
C LEU A 13 0.85 -10.79 8.98
N ALA A 14 0.32 -11.26 10.11
CA ALA A 14 0.71 -10.83 11.46
C ALA A 14 2.18 -11.12 11.77
N SER A 15 2.74 -12.19 11.19
CA SER A 15 4.14 -12.57 11.39
C SER A 15 5.13 -11.86 10.44
N ASP A 16 4.66 -11.25 9.36
CA ASP A 16 5.51 -10.46 8.43
C ASP A 16 5.79 -9.05 8.98
N THR A 17 6.66 -9.02 9.99
CA THR A 17 7.03 -7.83 10.77
C THR A 17 8.32 -7.16 10.28
N LEU A 18 8.94 -7.66 9.20
CA LEU A 18 10.17 -7.08 8.68
C LEU A 18 9.90 -5.71 8.04
N VAL A 19 10.41 -4.66 8.67
CA VAL A 19 10.27 -3.28 8.20
C VAL A 19 10.78 -3.09 6.77
N PHE A 20 10.08 -2.31 5.96
CA PHE A 20 10.41 -2.08 4.55
C PHE A 20 11.80 -1.48 4.38
N GLY A 21 12.19 -0.59 5.30
CA GLY A 21 13.49 0.06 5.32
C GLY A 21 13.58 1.22 4.32
N PRO A 22 14.63 2.05 4.48
CA PRO A 22 14.74 3.32 3.76
C PRO A 22 14.93 3.14 2.24
N VAL A 23 15.61 2.08 1.81
CA VAL A 23 15.88 1.85 0.38
C VAL A 23 14.60 1.56 -0.39
N LEU A 24 13.80 0.60 0.08
CA LEU A 24 12.52 0.26 -0.56
C LEU A 24 11.56 1.45 -0.51
N ALA A 25 11.47 2.13 0.63
CA ALA A 25 10.63 3.32 0.78
C ALA A 25 11.01 4.43 -0.22
N ALA A 26 12.31 4.71 -0.40
CA ALA A 26 12.80 5.69 -1.37
C ALA A 26 12.43 5.30 -2.81
N GLN A 27 12.63 4.03 -3.20
CA GLN A 27 12.29 3.56 -4.56
C GLN A 27 10.80 3.62 -4.86
N VAL A 28 9.95 3.29 -3.88
CA VAL A 28 8.49 3.47 -3.99
C VAL A 28 8.18 4.96 -4.21
N THR A 29 8.84 5.83 -3.44
CA THR A 29 8.63 7.28 -3.54
C THR A 29 9.06 7.84 -4.89
N ASP A 30 10.19 7.39 -5.45
CA ASP A 30 10.64 7.76 -6.80
C ASP A 30 9.60 7.39 -7.87
N LYS A 31 9.01 6.19 -7.73
CA LYS A 31 7.96 5.72 -8.64
C LYS A 31 6.70 6.58 -8.52
N LEU A 32 6.29 6.97 -7.31
CA LEU A 32 5.16 7.88 -7.08
C LEU A 32 5.41 9.27 -7.67
N GLU A 33 6.62 9.82 -7.48
CA GLU A 33 7.01 11.12 -8.04
C GLU A 33 7.02 11.15 -9.57
N SER A 34 7.21 9.98 -10.22
CA SER A 34 7.10 9.85 -11.68
C SER A 34 5.67 9.94 -12.23
N GLY A 35 4.67 10.10 -11.34
CA GLY A 35 3.25 10.10 -11.68
C GLY A 35 2.63 8.71 -11.76
N THR A 36 3.33 7.66 -11.32
CA THR A 36 2.75 6.31 -11.24
C THR A 36 2.06 6.13 -9.90
N GLU A 37 0.85 5.56 -9.91
CA GLU A 37 0.11 5.28 -8.68
C GLU A 37 0.07 3.79 -8.35
N LEU A 38 0.15 3.47 -7.06
CA LEU A 38 -0.05 2.12 -6.56
C LEU A 38 -1.50 1.96 -6.13
N ARG A 39 -2.34 1.43 -7.01
CA ARG A 39 -3.75 1.14 -6.74
C ARG A 39 -4.25 -0.04 -7.56
N TYR A 40 -5.29 -0.70 -7.06
CA TYR A 40 -6.16 -1.46 -7.95
C TYR A 40 -7.22 -0.50 -8.53
N GLY A 41 -7.71 -0.80 -9.72
CA GLY A 41 -8.79 -0.06 -10.36
C GLY A 41 -9.93 -1.00 -10.69
N HIS A 42 -10.98 -0.99 -9.87
CA HIS A 42 -12.22 -1.71 -10.13
C HIS A 42 -13.40 -0.99 -9.48
N ARG A 43 -14.61 -1.48 -9.74
CA ARG A 43 -15.82 -1.01 -9.07
C ARG A 43 -15.76 -1.42 -7.58
N ASP A 44 -16.35 -0.58 -6.72
CA ASP A 44 -16.43 -0.72 -5.26
C ASP A 44 -15.06 -0.58 -4.55
N TYR A 45 -14.81 -1.34 -3.49
CA TYR A 45 -13.60 -1.26 -2.68
C TYR A 45 -12.38 -1.74 -3.47
N CYS A 46 -11.40 -0.86 -3.70
CA CYS A 46 -10.16 -1.13 -4.44
C CYS A 46 -8.96 -1.45 -3.55
N GLY A 47 -9.16 -1.56 -2.22
CA GLY A 47 -8.08 -1.80 -1.28
C GLY A 47 -7.34 -0.56 -0.82
N MET A 48 -6.14 -0.78 -0.29
CA MET A 48 -5.20 0.28 0.08
C MET A 48 -4.34 0.68 -1.12
N GLY A 49 -4.00 1.96 -1.22
CA GLY A 49 -3.13 2.47 -2.27
C GLY A 49 -2.23 3.63 -1.84
N MET A 50 -1.38 4.04 -2.77
CA MET A 50 -0.45 5.17 -2.62
C MET A 50 -0.36 5.96 -3.93
N ALA A 51 -0.29 7.28 -3.81
CA ALA A 51 -0.18 8.21 -4.94
C ALA A 51 0.59 9.47 -4.52
N MET A 52 1.01 10.27 -5.49
CA MET A 52 1.37 11.67 -5.28
C MET A 52 0.31 12.55 -5.94
N ASN A 53 -0.25 13.50 -5.19
CA ASN A 53 -1.27 14.41 -5.72
C ASN A 53 -0.65 15.58 -6.49
N GLU A 54 -1.51 16.43 -7.08
CA GLU A 54 -1.10 17.61 -7.85
C GLU A 54 -0.33 18.65 -7.00
N ASN A 55 -0.54 18.66 -5.68
CA ASN A 55 0.18 19.53 -4.73
C ASN A 55 1.55 18.98 -4.34
N LYS A 56 1.99 17.84 -4.92
CA LYS A 56 3.23 17.12 -4.58
C LYS A 56 3.25 16.56 -3.15
N GLU A 57 2.07 16.21 -2.63
CA GLU A 57 1.91 15.52 -1.36
C GLU A 57 1.69 14.04 -1.61
N PHE A 58 2.21 13.19 -0.72
CA PHE A 58 2.06 11.75 -0.82
C PHE A 58 0.81 11.30 -0.06
N LEU A 59 0.06 10.39 -0.67
CA LEU A 59 -1.17 9.85 -0.16
C LEU A 59 -0.98 8.38 0.22
N TYR A 60 -1.58 7.96 1.33
CA TYR A 60 -1.80 6.56 1.69
C TYR A 60 -3.21 6.40 2.25
N GLY A 61 -4.03 5.54 1.66
CA GLY A 61 -5.41 5.40 2.10
C GLY A 61 -6.19 4.34 1.35
N GLU A 62 -7.44 4.20 1.75
CA GLU A 62 -8.42 3.38 1.06
C GLU A 62 -8.77 3.99 -0.30
N ILE A 63 -9.07 3.13 -1.26
CA ILE A 63 -9.54 3.53 -2.58
C ILE A 63 -10.91 2.92 -2.80
N TRP A 64 -11.86 3.76 -3.20
CA TRP A 64 -13.24 3.41 -3.51
C TRP A 64 -13.57 3.96 -4.89
N ASP A 65 -14.07 3.10 -5.79
CA ASP A 65 -14.40 3.47 -7.17
C ASP A 65 -13.27 4.25 -7.88
N GLY A 66 -12.01 3.88 -7.60
CA GLY A 66 -10.82 4.49 -8.17
C GLY A 66 -10.35 5.80 -7.52
N ALA A 67 -11.02 6.31 -6.47
CA ALA A 67 -10.64 7.52 -5.76
C ALA A 67 -10.22 7.25 -4.31
N PHE A 68 -9.27 8.03 -3.79
CA PHE A 68 -8.88 7.96 -2.39
C PHE A 68 -10.00 8.47 -1.48
N SER A 69 -10.34 7.70 -0.44
CA SER A 69 -11.24 8.12 0.63
C SER A 69 -10.40 8.50 1.86
N GLU A 70 -10.47 9.77 2.26
CA GLU A 70 -9.80 10.34 3.45
C GLU A 70 -8.34 9.84 3.65
N PRO A 71 -7.46 9.99 2.65
CA PRO A 71 -6.11 9.44 2.75
C PRO A 71 -5.29 10.17 3.82
N LYS A 72 -4.36 9.43 4.43
CA LYS A 72 -3.26 10.04 5.17
C LYS A 72 -2.37 10.79 4.18
N ILE A 73 -2.15 12.08 4.46
CA ILE A 73 -1.36 12.98 3.62
C ILE A 73 0.01 13.23 4.25
N PHE A 74 1.06 13.15 3.45
CA PHE A 74 2.42 13.48 3.83
C PHE A 74 2.88 14.66 2.96
N PRO A 75 3.22 15.81 3.56
CA PRO A 75 3.43 17.04 2.80
C PRO A 75 4.77 17.07 2.05
N ASN A 76 5.65 16.09 2.25
CA ASN A 76 6.90 15.98 1.53
C ASN A 76 7.45 14.54 1.53
N ARG A 77 8.45 14.34 0.66
CA ARG A 77 9.17 13.10 0.46
C ARG A 77 9.77 12.54 1.75
N ASP A 78 10.47 13.36 2.53
CA ASP A 78 11.20 12.90 3.71
C ASP A 78 10.25 12.30 4.76
N LEU A 79 9.11 12.94 4.99
CA LEU A 79 8.09 12.45 5.92
C LEU A 79 7.44 11.16 5.42
N PHE A 80 7.16 11.05 4.11
CA PHE A 80 6.60 9.83 3.54
C PHE A 80 7.59 8.67 3.61
N VAL A 81 8.84 8.88 3.19
CA VAL A 81 9.91 7.88 3.23
C VAL A 81 10.18 7.44 4.67
N ALA A 82 10.31 8.38 5.61
CA ALA A 82 10.55 8.06 7.02
C ALA A 82 9.40 7.23 7.61
N TRP A 83 8.14 7.56 7.27
CA TRP A 83 6.99 6.77 7.70
C TRP A 83 6.98 5.38 7.07
N LEU A 84 7.10 5.28 5.75
CA LEU A 84 7.02 4.02 5.01
C LEU A 84 8.14 3.06 5.38
N ALA A 85 9.36 3.57 5.59
CA ALA A 85 10.51 2.78 5.98
C ALA A 85 10.31 2.04 7.32
N GLN A 86 9.47 2.58 8.20
CA GLN A 86 9.12 1.99 9.50
C GLN A 86 7.95 1.00 9.42
N GLN A 87 7.25 0.92 8.28
CA GLN A 87 6.13 -0.01 8.11
C GLN A 87 6.62 -1.40 7.73
N SER A 88 5.78 -2.40 7.97
CA SER A 88 5.92 -3.78 7.46
C SER A 88 4.62 -4.22 6.81
N THR A 89 4.60 -5.42 6.20
CA THR A 89 3.34 -6.01 5.74
C THR A 89 2.34 -6.12 6.89
N SER A 90 2.78 -6.61 8.06
CA SER A 90 1.94 -6.71 9.26
C SER A 90 1.36 -5.36 9.70
N SER A 91 2.16 -4.29 9.75
CA SER A 91 1.66 -3.00 10.24
C SER A 91 0.66 -2.33 9.30
N LEU A 92 0.70 -2.68 8.00
CA LEU A 92 -0.25 -2.19 6.99
C LEU A 92 -1.33 -3.24 6.64
N ALA A 93 -1.36 -4.38 7.33
CA ALA A 93 -2.32 -5.45 7.07
C ALA A 93 -3.71 -5.20 7.68
N ARG A 94 -3.89 -4.10 8.43
CA ARG A 94 -5.19 -3.71 9.02
C ARG A 94 -5.82 -4.78 9.91
N LEU A 95 -4.98 -5.51 10.65
CA LEU A 95 -5.41 -6.70 11.39
C LEU A 95 -6.42 -6.41 12.51
N ASP A 96 -6.45 -5.16 12.98
CA ASP A 96 -7.37 -4.70 14.03
C ASP A 96 -8.68 -4.10 13.47
N ASP A 97 -8.83 -4.04 12.14
CA ASP A 97 -10.06 -3.57 11.49
C ASP A 97 -11.05 -4.73 11.30
N GLY A 98 -12.29 -4.42 10.90
CA GLY A 98 -13.32 -5.45 10.68
C GLY A 98 -12.93 -6.47 9.61
N ASP A 99 -13.53 -7.66 9.68
CA ASP A 99 -13.18 -8.85 8.86
C ASP A 99 -13.06 -8.57 7.36
N PHE A 100 -13.88 -7.66 6.82
CA PHE A 100 -13.83 -7.27 5.40
C PHE A 100 -12.52 -6.56 5.02
N PHE A 101 -11.92 -5.79 5.93
CA PHE A 101 -10.72 -4.99 5.69
C PHE A 101 -9.43 -5.71 6.11
N SER A 102 -9.51 -6.53 7.16
CA SER A 102 -8.36 -7.24 7.72
C SER A 102 -7.70 -8.15 6.67
N GLY A 103 -6.45 -7.82 6.32
CA GLY A 103 -5.68 -8.51 5.28
C GLY A 103 -6.17 -8.33 3.84
N ASN A 104 -7.23 -7.57 3.61
CA ASN A 104 -7.85 -7.42 2.30
C ASN A 104 -7.20 -6.30 1.47
N GLN A 105 -6.62 -6.66 0.32
CA GLN A 105 -6.03 -5.72 -0.66
C GLN A 105 -5.10 -4.65 -0.03
N ILE A 106 -4.29 -5.10 0.94
CA ILE A 106 -3.38 -4.26 1.72
C ILE A 106 -2.10 -3.88 0.95
N ILE A 107 -1.27 -3.05 1.56
CA ILE A 107 0.10 -2.79 1.09
C ILE A 107 1.06 -3.78 1.74
N SER A 108 1.60 -4.71 0.95
CA SER A 108 2.60 -5.69 1.40
C SER A 108 3.97 -5.42 0.78
N ARG A 109 5.02 -6.00 1.37
CA ARG A 109 6.37 -5.96 0.76
C ARG A 109 6.35 -6.44 -0.69
N LYS A 110 5.67 -7.55 -0.97
CA LYS A 110 5.56 -8.08 -2.33
C LYS A 110 4.96 -7.04 -3.28
N ARG A 111 3.86 -6.41 -2.89
CA ARG A 111 3.19 -5.40 -3.72
C ARG A 111 4.06 -4.17 -3.96
N LEU A 112 4.86 -3.75 -2.98
CA LEU A 112 5.84 -2.67 -3.14
C LEU A 112 6.99 -3.07 -4.09
N LEU A 113 7.49 -4.30 -3.99
CA LEU A 113 8.53 -4.81 -4.90
C LEU A 113 8.03 -4.92 -6.34
N ASP A 114 6.82 -5.45 -6.52
CA ASP A 114 6.17 -5.51 -7.84
C ASP A 114 5.97 -4.08 -8.39
N PHE A 115 5.57 -3.12 -7.54
CA PHE A 115 5.39 -1.71 -7.92
C PHE A 115 6.66 -1.05 -8.48
N ILE A 116 7.80 -1.27 -7.82
CA ILE A 116 9.07 -0.67 -8.24
C ILE A 116 9.73 -1.41 -9.41
N ALA A 117 9.23 -2.59 -9.79
CA ALA A 117 9.77 -3.35 -10.90
C ALA A 117 9.67 -2.58 -12.23
N PRO A 118 10.64 -2.70 -13.16
CA PRO A 118 10.65 -1.96 -14.42
C PRO A 118 9.41 -2.19 -15.30
N ASP A 119 8.82 -3.38 -15.21
CA ASP A 119 7.68 -3.86 -15.99
C ASP A 119 6.32 -3.64 -15.29
N TYR A 120 6.30 -2.89 -14.18
CA TYR A 120 5.04 -2.54 -13.52
C TYR A 120 4.10 -1.83 -14.51
N PRO A 121 2.87 -2.33 -14.70
CA PRO A 121 1.95 -1.80 -15.70
C PRO A 121 1.61 -0.35 -15.37
N LYS A 122 1.81 0.53 -16.34
CA LYS A 122 1.25 1.88 -16.26
C LYS A 122 -0.25 1.75 -16.56
N PRO A 123 -1.13 2.40 -15.78
CA PRO A 123 -2.53 2.47 -16.18
C PRO A 123 -2.58 3.08 -17.58
N ASP A 124 -3.21 2.38 -18.53
CA ASP A 124 -3.52 2.97 -19.82
C ASP A 124 -4.40 4.20 -19.53
N LEU A 125 -3.86 5.39 -19.82
CA LEU A 125 -4.63 6.62 -19.79
C LEU A 125 -5.66 6.50 -20.92
N VAL A 126 -6.88 6.11 -20.56
CA VAL A 126 -8.06 6.19 -21.45
C VAL A 126 -8.57 7.62 -21.44
#